data_AF-A0A660Y7P3-F1
#
_entry.id   AF-A0A660Y7P3-F1
#
_cell.length_a   1.000
_cell.length_b   1.000
_cell.length_c   1.000
_cell.angle_alpha   90.00
_cell.angle_beta   90.00
_cell.angle_gamma   90.00
#
_symmetry.space_group_name_H-M   'P 1'
#
loop_
_entity.id
_entity.type
_entity.pdbx_description
1 polymer ?
#
loop_
_entity_poly.entity_id
_entity_poly.type
_entity_poly.pdbx_seq_one_letter_code
_entity_poly.pdbx_strand_id
1 'polypeptide(L)'
;MFGAERFCLVRGTAEGGTELNAFDNALLDAGIGDLNLIKVSSIIPPGCHREESLPKFPKGAFVPVVCVAHVGTVPGDTVAAALAVGIGPEGFGVVMEAKAVRGSEAEELAREMVKEAFKVRDLKLTKFWALSAEHRVKRTGCALVACVYW
;
A
#
# COMPACT_ATOMS: atom_id res chain seq x y z
N MET A 1 -3.60 22.64 -10.83
CA MET A 1 -4.43 21.65 -10.12
C MET A 1 -3.47 20.83 -9.27
N PHE A 2 -3.66 20.78 -7.95
CA PHE A 2 -2.77 20.01 -7.06
C PHE A 2 -3.10 18.52 -7.21
N GLY A 3 -2.55 17.88 -8.25
CA GLY A 3 -2.63 16.44 -8.46
C GLY A 3 -1.23 15.87 -8.42
N ALA A 4 -1.03 14.79 -7.67
CA ALA A 4 0.23 14.05 -7.72
C ALA A 4 0.46 13.53 -9.14
N GLU A 5 1.67 13.74 -9.65
CA GLU A 5 2.06 13.32 -11.00
C GLU A 5 2.64 11.91 -10.99
N ARG A 6 3.07 11.43 -9.82
CA ARG A 6 3.72 10.14 -9.67
C ARG A 6 3.17 9.37 -8.49
N PHE A 7 3.25 8.05 -8.60
CA PHE A 7 3.01 7.16 -7.47
C PHE A 7 3.98 5.98 -7.45
N CYS A 8 4.22 5.41 -6.28
CA CYS A 8 5.01 4.21 -6.09
C CYS A 8 4.36 3.30 -5.06
N LEU A 9 4.42 2.00 -5.31
CA LEU A 9 4.04 0.99 -4.33
C LEU A 9 5.27 0.60 -3.52
N VAL A 10 5.19 0.78 -2.21
CA VAL A 10 6.22 0.37 -1.26
C VAL A 10 5.65 -0.62 -0.26
N ARG A 11 6.54 -1.43 0.32
CA ARG A 11 6.18 -2.40 1.34
C ARG A 11 7.25 -2.47 2.40
N GLY A 12 6.86 -2.85 3.60
CA GLY A 12 7.80 -3.10 4.68
C GLY A 12 7.21 -4.07 5.70
N THR A 13 8.11 -4.74 6.41
CA THR A 13 7.76 -5.67 7.49
C THR A 13 8.69 -5.47 8.66
N ALA A 14 8.15 -5.49 9.88
CA ALA A 14 8.99 -5.36 11.05
C ALA A 14 8.35 -5.92 12.31
N GLU A 15 9.20 -6.20 13.30
CA GLU A 15 8.78 -6.41 14.69
C GLU A 15 8.80 -5.09 15.47
N GLY A 16 8.10 -5.06 16.60
CA GLY A 16 8.08 -3.94 17.53
C GLY A 16 8.08 -4.34 19.00
N GLY A 17 8.31 -3.37 19.88
CA GLY A 17 8.03 -3.50 21.32
C GLY A 17 6.53 -3.43 21.63
N THR A 18 5.78 -2.76 20.77
CA THR A 18 4.32 -2.58 20.81
C THR A 18 3.78 -2.67 19.37
N GLU A 19 2.46 -2.73 19.21
CA GLU A 19 1.82 -2.71 17.89
C GLU A 19 2.18 -1.44 17.10
N LEU A 20 2.20 -0.28 17.76
CA LEU A 20 2.54 0.99 17.14
C LEU A 20 4.02 1.03 16.72
N ASN A 21 4.93 0.49 17.54
CA ASN A 21 6.34 0.40 17.15
C ASN A 21 6.58 -0.61 16.03
N ALA A 22 5.80 -1.70 15.94
CA ALA A 22 5.90 -2.64 14.84
C ALA A 22 5.46 -1.98 13.52
N PHE A 23 4.38 -1.20 13.58
CA PHE A 23 3.92 -0.38 12.47
C PHE A 23 4.95 0.67 12.04
N ASP A 24 5.49 1.45 12.99
CA ASP A 24 6.52 2.47 12.73
C ASP A 24 7.79 1.87 12.11
N ASN A 25 8.27 0.75 12.65
CA ASN A 25 9.41 0.04 12.09
C ASN A 25 9.13 -0.51 10.68
N ALA A 26 7.89 -0.92 10.39
CA ALA A 26 7.50 -1.35 9.05
C ALA A 26 7.45 -0.17 8.06
N LEU A 27 7.12 1.04 8.52
CA LEU A 27 7.25 2.25 7.71
C LEU A 27 8.72 2.58 7.40
N LEU A 28 9.62 2.41 8.38
CA LEU A 28 11.07 2.57 8.18
C LEU A 28 11.61 1.56 7.15
N ASP A 29 11.23 0.29 7.26
CA ASP A 29 11.60 -0.77 6.30
C ASP A 29 11.05 -0.47 4.90
N ALA A 30 9.84 0.11 4.80
CA ALA A 30 9.24 0.57 3.55
C ALA A 30 9.86 1.87 2.98
N GLY A 31 10.82 2.49 3.66
CA GLY A 31 11.48 3.72 3.23
C GLY A 31 10.64 4.99 3.42
N ILE A 32 9.55 4.94 4.20
CA ILE A 32 8.61 6.05 4.42
C ILE A 32 8.43 6.44 5.90
N GLY A 33 9.17 5.84 6.83
CA GLY A 33 9.01 6.08 8.27
C GLY A 33 9.45 7.46 8.76
N ASP A 34 10.28 8.17 8.01
CA ASP A 34 10.69 9.55 8.33
C ASP A 34 9.73 10.61 7.74
N LEU A 35 8.54 10.23 7.24
CA LEU A 35 7.59 11.12 6.57
C LEU A 35 6.30 11.34 7.38
N ASN A 36 5.65 12.48 7.16
CA ASN A 36 4.29 12.74 7.65
C ASN A 36 3.28 12.23 6.62
N LEU A 37 2.72 11.04 6.87
CA LEU A 37 1.82 10.39 5.92
C LEU A 37 0.39 10.95 6.03
N ILE A 38 -0.11 11.53 4.94
CA ILE A 38 -1.51 11.97 4.84
C ILE A 38 -2.30 10.84 4.21
N LYS A 39 -3.12 10.14 5.01
CA LYS A 39 -3.98 9.09 4.46
C LYS A 39 -5.03 9.72 3.53
N VAL A 40 -5.02 9.29 2.28
CA VAL A 40 -6.02 9.66 1.26
C VAL A 40 -6.90 8.47 0.91
N SER A 41 -7.96 8.74 0.14
CA SER A 41 -8.79 7.70 -0.44
C SER A 41 -8.09 6.97 -1.60
N SER A 42 -8.76 5.95 -2.11
CA SER A 42 -8.28 4.92 -3.02
C SER A 42 -8.21 5.29 -4.50
N ILE A 43 -7.75 6.50 -4.88
CA ILE A 43 -7.82 6.99 -6.28
C ILE A 43 -6.44 7.32 -6.86
N ILE A 44 -6.21 6.88 -8.10
CA ILE A 44 -5.12 7.37 -8.96
C ILE A 44 -5.69 8.44 -9.91
N PRO A 45 -5.21 9.69 -9.88
CA PRO A 45 -5.68 10.72 -10.79
C PRO A 45 -5.17 10.48 -12.22
N PRO A 46 -5.91 10.92 -13.26
CA PRO A 46 -5.44 10.91 -14.64
C PRO A 46 -4.07 11.57 -14.78
N GLY A 47 -3.18 10.97 -15.57
CA GLY A 47 -1.81 11.46 -15.79
C GLY A 47 -0.82 11.11 -14.68
N CYS A 48 -1.23 10.42 -13.61
CA CYS A 48 -0.31 9.95 -12.58
C CYS A 48 0.47 8.71 -13.06
N HIS A 49 1.79 8.78 -13.02
CA HIS A 49 2.68 7.73 -13.54
C HIS A 49 3.28 6.87 -12.42
N ARG A 50 3.31 5.55 -12.63
CA ARG A 50 3.98 4.63 -11.71
C ARG A 50 5.50 4.76 -11.83
N GLU A 51 6.17 4.85 -10.69
CA GLU A 51 7.62 4.78 -10.54
C GLU A 51 8.00 3.53 -9.74
N GLU A 52 9.17 2.96 -10.03
CA GLU A 52 9.68 1.77 -9.34
C GLU A 52 10.35 2.10 -8.00
N SER A 53 10.65 3.37 -7.74
CA SER A 53 11.31 3.82 -6.51
C SER A 53 10.84 5.20 -6.08
N LEU A 54 10.91 5.47 -4.78
CA LEU A 54 10.60 6.78 -4.22
C LEU A 54 11.73 7.78 -4.52
N PRO A 55 11.40 9.06 -4.73
CA PRO A 55 12.40 10.11 -4.69
C PRO A 55 12.92 10.27 -3.27
N LYS A 56 14.03 11.00 -3.12
CA LYS A 56 14.53 11.38 -1.81
C LYS A 56 13.66 12.51 -1.24
N PHE A 57 12.69 12.16 -0.41
CA PHE A 57 11.90 13.13 0.34
C PHE A 57 12.72 13.76 1.47
N PRO A 58 12.50 15.04 1.79
CA PRO A 58 12.94 15.63 3.06
C PRO A 58 12.29 14.90 4.23
N LYS A 59 13.04 14.72 5.33
CA LYS A 59 12.46 14.21 6.58
C LYS A 59 11.33 15.13 7.05
N GLY A 60 10.21 14.56 7.49
CA GLY A 60 9.02 15.28 7.90
C GLY A 60 8.17 15.83 6.75
N ALA A 61 8.48 15.53 5.49
CA ALA A 61 7.63 15.92 4.36
C ALA A 61 6.23 15.33 4.50
N PHE A 62 5.22 16.12 4.14
CA PHE A 62 3.83 15.69 4.10
C PHE A 62 3.55 15.00 2.77
N VAL A 63 3.24 13.71 2.81
CA VAL A 63 3.10 12.88 1.61
C VAL A 63 1.76 12.16 1.61
N PRO A 64 0.91 12.33 0.59
CA PRO A 64 -0.33 11.58 0.48
C PRO A 64 -0.06 10.09 0.26
N VAL A 65 -0.81 9.23 0.96
CA VAL A 65 -0.69 7.77 0.82
C VAL A 65 -2.04 7.06 0.90
N VAL A 66 -2.19 5.98 0.14
CA VAL A 66 -3.07 4.87 0.54
C VAL A 66 -2.18 3.89 1.30
N CYS A 67 -2.53 3.53 2.54
CA CYS A 67 -1.68 2.70 3.37
C CYS A 67 -2.50 1.67 4.15
N VAL A 68 -2.07 0.42 4.07
CA VAL A 68 -2.63 -0.72 4.79
C VAL A 68 -1.54 -1.40 5.60
N ALA A 69 -1.87 -1.71 6.85
CA ALA A 69 -1.00 -2.43 7.76
C ALA A 69 -1.77 -3.55 8.47
N HIS A 70 -1.18 -4.72 8.56
CA HIS A 70 -1.68 -5.85 9.33
C HIS A 70 -0.69 -6.13 10.46
N VAL A 71 -1.10 -5.85 11.70
CA VAL A 71 -0.29 -6.08 12.90
C VAL A 71 -0.81 -7.33 13.60
N GLY A 72 0.11 -8.18 14.07
CA GLY A 72 -0.20 -9.39 14.80
C GLY A 72 0.69 -9.55 16.03
N THR A 73 0.13 -10.09 17.11
CA THR A 73 0.79 -10.24 18.42
C THR A 73 0.95 -11.70 18.86
N VAL A 74 0.52 -12.65 18.04
CA VAL A 74 0.58 -14.08 18.33
C VAL A 74 1.84 -14.67 17.68
N PRO A 75 2.84 -15.14 18.45
CA PRO A 75 4.03 -15.75 17.89
C PRO A 75 3.71 -16.98 17.03
N GLY A 76 4.29 -17.03 15.84
CA GLY A 76 4.11 -18.12 14.88
C GLY A 76 3.05 -17.85 13.82
N ASP A 77 2.10 -16.95 14.08
CA ASP A 77 1.11 -16.50 13.11
C ASP A 77 1.76 -15.69 11.99
N THR A 78 1.09 -15.66 10.84
CA THR A 78 1.48 -14.84 9.70
C THR A 78 0.46 -13.74 9.49
N VAL A 79 0.93 -12.50 9.37
CA VAL A 79 0.13 -11.35 8.96
C VAL A 79 0.58 -10.92 7.57
N ALA A 80 -0.39 -10.67 6.70
CA ALA A 80 -0.14 -10.15 5.36
C ALA A 80 -1.04 -8.96 5.04
N ALA A 81 -0.52 -8.04 4.23
CA ALA A 81 -1.22 -6.89 3.71
C ALA A 81 -0.88 -6.71 2.23
N ALA A 82 -1.81 -6.20 1.43
CA ALA A 82 -1.59 -5.94 0.02
C ALA A 82 -2.33 -4.70 -0.47
N LEU A 83 -1.76 -4.06 -1.48
CA LEU A 83 -2.45 -3.09 -2.33
C LEU A 83 -2.49 -3.60 -3.77
N ALA A 84 -3.59 -3.35 -4.46
CA ALA A 84 -3.70 -3.51 -5.90
C ALA A 84 -4.14 -2.19 -6.56
N VAL A 85 -3.56 -1.86 -7.70
CA VAL A 85 -3.79 -0.62 -8.46
C VAL A 85 -4.27 -0.95 -9.86
N GLY A 86 -5.49 -0.54 -10.19
CA GLY A 86 -6.03 -0.65 -11.55
C GLY A 86 -6.12 0.71 -12.23
N ILE A 87 -5.77 0.79 -13.52
CA ILE A 87 -5.85 2.02 -14.34
C ILE A 87 -6.71 1.78 -15.58
N GLY A 88 -7.61 2.72 -15.87
CA GLY A 88 -8.43 2.74 -17.07
C GLY A 88 -7.81 3.51 -18.25
N PRO A 89 -8.46 3.52 -19.42
CA PRO A 89 -7.90 4.11 -20.64
C PRO A 89 -7.60 5.60 -20.52
N GLU A 90 -8.41 6.33 -19.74
CA GLU A 90 -8.24 7.78 -19.51
C GLU A 90 -7.27 8.10 -18.37
N GLY A 91 -6.54 7.10 -17.86
CA GLY A 91 -5.54 7.27 -16.81
C GLY A 91 -6.08 7.33 -15.39
N PHE A 92 -7.40 7.47 -15.19
CA PHE A 92 -8.04 7.30 -13.89
C PHE A 92 -7.83 5.88 -13.35
N GLY A 93 -7.59 5.75 -12.05
CA GLY A 93 -7.45 4.46 -11.41
C GLY A 93 -7.97 4.37 -9.99
N VAL A 94 -7.97 3.13 -9.48
CA VAL A 94 -8.38 2.79 -8.12
C VAL A 94 -7.31 1.97 -7.42
N VAL A 95 -7.19 2.15 -6.12
CA VAL A 95 -6.28 1.41 -5.24
C VAL A 95 -7.10 0.64 -4.21
N MET A 96 -7.01 -0.69 -4.18
CA MET A 96 -7.71 -1.50 -3.17
C MET A 96 -6.75 -2.12 -2.19
N GLU A 97 -7.13 -2.10 -0.92
CA GLU A 97 -6.38 -2.66 0.19
C GLU A 97 -6.97 -3.97 0.69
N ALA A 98 -6.12 -4.92 1.05
CA ALA A 98 -6.51 -6.19 1.63
C ALA A 98 -5.56 -6.62 2.75
N LYS A 99 -6.08 -7.45 3.64
CA LYS A 99 -5.30 -8.15 4.67
C LYS A 99 -5.66 -9.63 4.63
N ALA A 100 -4.68 -10.47 4.87
CA ALA A 100 -4.85 -11.92 4.96
C ALA A 100 -3.78 -12.53 5.86
N VAL A 101 -3.72 -13.86 5.91
CA VAL A 101 -2.64 -14.60 6.59
C VAL A 101 -1.51 -15.02 5.64
N ARG A 102 -1.64 -14.72 4.33
CA ARG A 102 -0.61 -14.93 3.31
C ARG A 102 -0.58 -13.77 2.32
N GLY A 103 0.61 -13.40 1.84
CA GLY A 103 0.81 -12.31 0.88
C GLY A 103 0.07 -12.54 -0.43
N SER A 104 0.12 -13.77 -0.95
CA SER A 104 -0.57 -14.16 -2.18
C SER A 104 -2.10 -14.04 -2.08
N GLU A 105 -2.67 -14.40 -0.93
CA GLU A 105 -4.11 -14.30 -0.66
C GLU A 105 -4.53 -12.83 -0.54
N ALA A 106 -3.75 -12.02 0.17
CA ALA A 106 -3.99 -10.57 0.25
C ALA A 106 -3.94 -9.92 -1.15
N GLU A 107 -2.97 -10.28 -1.98
CA GLU A 107 -2.90 -9.79 -3.36
C GLU A 107 -4.12 -10.22 -4.20
N GLU A 108 -4.54 -11.47 -4.12
CA GLU A 108 -5.71 -11.97 -4.85
C GLU A 108 -6.98 -11.21 -4.44
N LEU A 109 -7.22 -11.04 -3.14
CA LEU A 109 -8.34 -10.27 -2.61
C LEU A 109 -8.31 -8.81 -3.11
N ALA A 110 -7.17 -8.14 -3.01
CA ALA A 110 -7.02 -6.76 -3.49
C ALA A 110 -7.29 -6.66 -5.01
N ARG A 111 -6.83 -7.65 -5.78
CA ARG A 111 -7.05 -7.71 -7.22
C ARG A 111 -8.52 -7.88 -7.59
N GLU A 112 -9.24 -8.76 -6.91
CA GLU A 112 -10.68 -8.93 -7.13
C GLU A 112 -11.45 -7.66 -6.78
N MET A 113 -11.08 -6.97 -5.70
CA MET A 113 -11.69 -5.68 -5.35
C MET A 113 -11.45 -4.60 -6.42
N VAL A 114 -10.27 -4.57 -7.07
CA VAL A 114 -10.03 -3.66 -8.21
C VAL A 114 -10.94 -4.02 -9.39
N LYS A 115 -11.07 -5.30 -9.74
CA LYS A 115 -11.93 -5.74 -10.84
C LYS A 115 -13.38 -5.36 -10.59
N GLU A 116 -13.89 -5.58 -9.38
CA GLU A 116 -15.24 -5.19 -8.99
C GLU A 116 -15.43 -3.66 -9.05
N ALA A 117 -14.44 -2.90 -8.56
CA ALA A 117 -14.49 -1.44 -8.60
C ALA A 117 -14.53 -0.87 -10.02
N PHE A 118 -13.83 -1.50 -10.97
CA PHE A 118 -13.86 -1.15 -12.38
C PHE A 118 -15.19 -1.53 -13.02
N LYS A 119 -15.70 -2.72 -12.71
CA LYS A 119 -17.01 -3.19 -13.18
C LYS A 119 -18.14 -2.26 -12.75
N VAL A 120 -18.19 -1.87 -11.47
CA VAL A 120 -19.20 -0.94 -10.93
C VAL A 120 -19.15 0.44 -11.58
N ARG A 121 -17.96 0.87 -12.03
CA ARG A 121 -17.75 2.17 -12.69
C ARG A 121 -17.86 2.11 -14.22
N ASP A 122 -18.20 0.94 -14.78
CA ASP A 122 -18.19 0.68 -16.23
C ASP A 122 -16.87 1.07 -16.91
N LEU A 123 -15.75 0.77 -16.25
CA LEU A 123 -14.40 1.08 -16.74
C LEU A 123 -13.71 -0.18 -17.27
N LYS A 124 -12.95 0.00 -18.36
CA LYS A 124 -12.03 -1.04 -18.85
C LYS A 124 -10.73 -1.00 -18.06
N LEU A 125 -10.24 -2.15 -17.63
CA LEU A 125 -8.94 -2.25 -16.96
C LEU A 125 -7.82 -2.36 -18.01
N THR A 126 -6.85 -1.45 -17.99
CA THR A 126 -5.76 -1.38 -18.97
C THR A 126 -4.38 -1.64 -18.36
N LYS A 127 -4.14 -1.18 -17.13
CA LYS A 127 -2.93 -1.50 -16.37
C LYS A 127 -3.31 -1.99 -14.99
N PHE A 128 -2.50 -2.89 -14.46
CA PHE A 128 -2.80 -3.55 -13.21
C PHE A 128 -1.55 -3.98 -12.47
N TRP A 129 -1.37 -3.49 -11.24
CA TRP A 129 -0.27 -3.89 -10.36
C TRP A 129 -0.82 -4.34 -9.02
N ALA A 130 -0.07 -5.18 -8.32
CA ALA A 130 -0.31 -5.48 -6.92
C ALA A 130 1.02 -5.68 -6.21
N LEU A 131 1.02 -5.41 -4.90
CA LEU A 131 2.16 -5.62 -4.04
C LEU A 131 1.66 -6.09 -2.67
N SER A 132 2.23 -7.19 -2.16
CA SER A 132 2.03 -7.64 -0.79
C SER A 132 3.29 -7.55 0.07
N ALA A 133 3.04 -7.44 1.37
CA ALA A 133 3.96 -7.76 2.45
C ALA A 133 3.41 -8.93 3.25
N GLU A 134 4.29 -9.79 3.73
CA GLU A 134 3.96 -10.91 4.62
C GLU A 134 5.01 -10.97 5.73
N HIS A 135 4.57 -11.11 6.97
CA HIS A 135 5.45 -11.19 8.14
C HIS A 135 5.03 -12.32 9.06
N ARG A 136 6.00 -13.18 9.43
CA ARG A 136 5.79 -14.21 10.45
C ARG A 136 6.12 -13.65 11.83
N VAL A 137 5.10 -13.52 12.66
CA VAL A 137 5.18 -12.85 13.96
C VAL A 137 6.08 -13.63 14.91
N LYS A 138 7.05 -12.93 15.52
CA LYS A 138 7.90 -13.46 16.59
C LYS A 138 7.38 -13.02 17.96
N ARG A 139 6.96 -11.76 18.08
CA ARG A 139 6.33 -11.19 19.29
C ARG A 139 5.23 -10.20 18.95
N THR A 140 5.55 -9.17 18.17
CA THR A 140 4.58 -8.19 17.68
C THR A 140 5.07 -7.72 16.32
N GLY A 141 4.48 -8.28 15.28
CA GLY A 141 4.92 -8.10 13.90
C GLY A 141 3.93 -7.30 13.08
N CYS A 142 4.42 -6.61 12.05
CA CYS A 142 3.62 -5.84 11.11
C CYS A 142 4.03 -6.18 9.68
N ALA A 143 3.03 -6.34 8.81
CA ALA A 143 3.17 -6.29 7.37
C ALA A 143 2.45 -5.04 6.83
N LEU A 144 3.16 -4.22 6.06
CA LEU A 144 2.69 -2.93 5.57
C LEU A 144 2.88 -2.79 4.06
N VAL A 145 1.89 -2.23 3.39
CA VAL A 145 1.98 -1.81 1.98
C VAL A 145 1.36 -0.43 1.83
N ALA A 146 2.03 0.45 1.07
CA ALA A 146 1.55 1.79 0.79
C ALA A 146 1.68 2.16 -0.70
N CYS A 147 0.73 2.93 -1.20
CA CYS A 147 0.80 3.66 -2.46
C CYS A 147 1.09 5.12 -2.12
N VAL A 148 2.29 5.56 -2.44
CA VAL A 148 2.83 6.88 -2.09
C VAL A 148 2.72 7.79 -3.30
N TYR A 149 2.17 8.99 -3.12
CA TYR A 149 1.93 9.96 -4.20
C TYR A 149 2.84 11.19 -4.04
N TRP A 150 3.33 11.74 -5.14
CA TRP A 150 4.04 13.02 -5.15
C TRP A 150 3.97 13.76 -6.50
#